data_AF-A0A9D7Y0Y9-F1
#
_entry.id   AF-A0A9D7Y0Y9-F1
#
_cell.length_a   1.000
_cell.length_b   1.000
_cell.length_c   1.000
_cell.angle_alpha   90.00
_cell.angle_beta   90.00
_cell.angle_gamma   90.00
#
_symmetry.space_group_name_H-M   'P 1'
#
loop_
_entity.id
_entity.type
_entity.pdbx_description
1 polymer ?
#
loop_
_entity_poly.entity_id
_entity_poly.type
_entity_poly.pdbx_seq_one_letter_code
_entity_poly.pdbx_strand_id
1 'polypeptide(L)' 'MKNIRIPSLIVNALDDTFLPNSSYPYKEANQNENLFLMTPKYGGHVGFTTFGTSYYWIETVILDFLNKYSDL' A
#
# COMPACT_ATOMS: atom_id res chain seq x y z
N MET A 1 -9.41 -11.98 3.61
CA MET A 1 -7.99 -12.06 3.16
C MET A 1 -7.15 -13.09 3.94
N LYS A 2 -7.74 -14.18 4.48
CA LYS A 2 -7.01 -15.15 5.34
C LYS A 2 -6.09 -16.13 4.60
N ASN A 3 -6.20 -16.23 3.27
CA ASN A 3 -5.45 -17.17 2.44
C ASN A 3 -4.46 -16.49 1.48
N ILE A 4 -4.09 -15.24 1.73
CA ILE A 4 -3.02 -14.60 0.97
C ILE A 4 -1.70 -15.26 1.41
N ARG A 5 -1.08 -16.01 0.50
CA ARG A 5 0.15 -16.78 0.72
C ARG A 5 1.39 -16.18 0.05
N ILE A 6 1.17 -15.25 -0.87
CA ILE A 6 2.21 -14.51 -1.57
C ILE A 6 2.27 -13.11 -0.94
N PRO A 7 3.46 -12.57 -0.61
CA PRO A 7 3.59 -11.22 -0.11
C PRO A 7 2.82 -10.23 -0.96
N SER A 8 1.88 -9.54 -0.33
CA SER A 8 0.95 -8.62 -0.99
C SER A 8 0.92 -7.30 -0.22
N LEU A 9 1.13 -6.20 -0.94
CA LEU A 9 1.08 -4.85 -0.38
C LEU A 9 -0.20 -4.14 -0.82
N ILE A 10 -0.94 -3.61 0.15
CA ILE A 10 -2.05 -2.67 -0.07
C ILE A 10 -1.55 -1.28 0.31
N VAL A 11 -1.64 -0.34 -0.62
CA VAL A 11 -1.37 1.09 -0.36
C VAL A 11 -2.65 1.87 -0.60
N ASN A 12 -3.16 2.54 0.43
CA ASN A 12 -4.35 3.37 0.32
C ASN A 12 -4.31 4.54 1.30
N ALA A 13 -4.63 5.75 0.84
CA ALA A 13 -4.48 6.94 1.66
C ALA A 13 -5.67 7.17 2.58
N LEU A 14 -5.42 7.65 3.79
CA LEU A 14 -6.46 7.91 4.79
C LEU A 14 -7.42 9.05 4.41
N ASP A 15 -7.04 9.92 3.48
CA ASP A 15 -7.85 11.00 2.95
C ASP A 15 -8.69 10.60 1.72
N ASP A 16 -8.68 9.32 1.34
CA ASP A 16 -9.53 8.79 0.27
C ASP A 16 -11.02 8.87 0.65
N THR A 17 -11.75 9.76 -0.02
CA THR A 17 -13.16 10.04 0.28
C THR A 17 -14.12 8.92 -0.13
N PHE A 18 -13.65 7.94 -0.92
CA PHE A 18 -14.45 6.79 -1.33
C PHE A 18 -14.41 5.65 -0.31
N LEU A 19 -13.45 5.66 0.62
CA LEU A 19 -13.20 4.54 1.54
C LEU A 19 -13.40 4.96 3.01
N PRO A 20 -14.47 4.49 3.67
CA PRO A 20 -14.63 4.72 5.10
C PRO A 20 -13.56 3.98 5.92
N ASN A 21 -13.31 4.43 7.15
CA ASN A 21 -12.30 3.83 8.06
C ASN A 21 -12.48 2.31 8.29
N SER A 22 -13.70 1.78 8.14
CA SER A 22 -13.97 0.34 8.26
C SER A 22 -13.49 -0.48 7.07
N SER A 23 -13.19 0.15 5.93
CA SER A 23 -12.75 -0.53 4.71
C SER A 23 -11.28 -0.95 4.73
N TYR A 24 -10.49 -0.40 5.66
CA TYR A 24 -9.08 -0.71 5.77
C TYR A 24 -8.88 -2.05 6.52
N PRO A 25 -8.18 -3.02 5.91
CA PRO A 25 -8.07 -4.38 6.44
C PRO A 25 -7.01 -4.50 7.54
N TYR A 26 -7.03 -3.61 8.55
CA TYR A 26 -6.05 -3.57 9.64
C TYR A 26 -6.01 -4.89 10.42
N LYS A 27 -7.18 -5.47 10.68
CA LYS A 27 -7.29 -6.73 11.40
C LYS A 27 -6.66 -7.87 10.60
N GLU A 28 -6.96 -7.95 9.30
CA GLU A 28 -6.45 -8.97 8.41
C GLU A 28 -4.93 -8.85 8.19
N ALA A 29 -4.42 -7.63 8.01
CA ALA A 29 -2.98 -7.36 7.88
C ALA A 29 -2.23 -7.75 9.16
N ASN A 30 -2.78 -7.44 10.34
CA ASN A 30 -2.19 -7.85 11.61
C ASN A 30 -2.23 -9.38 11.85
N GLN A 31 -3.10 -10.10 11.15
CA GLN A 31 -3.29 -11.55 11.30
C GLN A 31 -2.57 -12.38 10.23
N ASN A 32 -2.01 -11.75 9.19
CA ASN A 32 -1.36 -12.45 8.09
C ASN A 32 -0.02 -11.79 7.74
N GLU A 33 1.08 -12.50 8.00
CA GLU A 33 2.45 -12.05 7.73
C GLU A 33 2.75 -11.76 6.25
N ASN A 34 1.94 -12.30 5.32
CA ASN A 34 2.07 -12.04 3.89
C ASN A 34 1.23 -10.85 3.41
N LEU A 35 0.48 -10.18 4.29
CA LEU A 35 -0.37 -9.06 3.93
C LEU A 35 0.13 -7.76 4.59
N PHE A 36 0.66 -6.86 3.78
CA PHE A 36 1.17 -5.57 4.21
C PHE A 36 0.16 -4.48 3.89
N LEU A 37 -0.06 -3.56 4.83
CA LEU A 37 -0.96 -2.44 4.68
C LEU A 37 -0.21 -1.13 4.97
N MET A 38 -0.18 -0.24 3.98
CA MET A 38 0.40 1.10 4.09
C MET A 38 -0.69 2.14 3.91
N THR A 39 -0.94 2.92 4.97
CA THR A 39 -1.98 3.95 5.02
C THR A 39 -1.42 5.34 5.23
N PRO A 40 -0.80 5.97 4.21
CA PRO A 40 -0.29 7.33 4.35
C PRO A 40 -1.45 8.29 4.63
N LYS A 41 -1.16 9.37 5.37
CA LYS A 41 -2.16 10.39 5.70
C LYS A 41 -2.76 11.05 4.46
N TYR A 42 -1.96 11.18 3.40
CA TYR A 42 -2.34 11.83 2.16
C TYR A 42 -1.95 10.98 0.96
N GLY A 43 -2.86 10.90 0.00
CA GLY A 43 -2.65 10.18 -1.25
C GLY A 43 -2.08 11.04 -2.37
N GLY A 44 -1.87 12.35 -2.17
CA GLY A 44 -1.34 13.25 -3.20
C GLY A 44 -2.28 13.43 -4.40
N HIS A 45 -3.15 14.45 -4.34
CA HIS A 45 -4.18 14.91 -5.29
C HIS A 45 -5.00 13.85 -6.05
N VAL A 46 -4.40 12.90 -6.78
CA VAL A 46 -5.02 11.71 -7.39
C VAL A 46 -3.91 10.68 -7.72
N GLY A 47 -3.47 9.85 -6.76
CA GLY A 47 -2.66 8.66 -7.09
C GLY A 47 -1.17 8.73 -6.72
N PHE A 48 -0.86 9.28 -5.56
CA PHE A 48 0.43 9.15 -4.87
C PHE A 48 1.60 9.81 -5.62
N THR A 49 1.33 11.00 -6.17
CA THR A 49 2.29 11.77 -6.97
C THR A 49 3.36 12.48 -6.13
N THR A 50 4.45 12.86 -6.78
CA THR A 50 5.52 13.70 -6.21
C THR A 50 5.91 14.76 -7.24
N PHE A 51 6.02 16.02 -6.81
CA PHE A 51 6.36 17.13 -7.70
C PHE A 51 7.87 17.31 -7.82
N GLY A 52 8.35 17.64 -9.01
CA GLY A 52 9.76 17.95 -9.26
C GLY A 52 10.67 16.72 -9.37
N THR A 53 10.11 15.52 -9.48
CA THR A 53 10.83 14.25 -9.66
C THR A 53 10.34 13.52 -10.91
N SER A 54 11.17 12.61 -11.45
CA SER A 54 10.81 11.80 -12.62
C SER A 54 9.88 10.62 -12.29
N TYR A 55 9.70 10.30 -11.02
CA TYR A 55 8.93 9.17 -10.53
C TYR A 55 7.91 9.61 -9.49
N TYR A 56 6.77 8.92 -9.45
CA TYR A 56 5.79 9.08 -8.38
C TYR A 56 6.23 8.32 -7.12
N TRP A 57 5.84 8.81 -5.95
CA TRP A 57 6.18 8.17 -4.68
C TRP A 57 5.70 6.72 -4.61
N ILE A 58 4.53 6.42 -5.19
CA ILE A 58 4.04 5.03 -5.21
C ILE A 58 4.93 4.10 -6.03
N GLU A 59 5.59 4.59 -7.08
CA GLU A 59 6.48 3.77 -7.91
C GLU A 59 7.71 3.34 -7.11
N THR A 60 8.26 4.22 -6.28
CA THR A 60 9.39 3.85 -5.41
C THR A 60 8.97 2.84 -4.35
N VAL A 61 7.79 3.02 -3.74
CA VAL A 61 7.22 2.05 -2.78
C VAL A 61 7.00 0.67 -3.41
N ILE A 62 6.44 0.63 -4.63
CA ILE A 62 6.22 -0.63 -5.36
C ILE A 62 7.56 -1.30 -5.69
N LEU A 63 8.53 -0.55 -6.21
CA LEU A 63 9.85 -1.09 -6.55
C LEU A 63 10.57 -1.64 -5.32
N ASP A 64 10.54 -0.92 -4.19
CA ASP A 64 11.15 -1.39 -2.93
C ASP A 64 10.49 -2.68 -2.45
N PHE A 65 9.16 -2.78 -2.55
CA PHE A 65 8.43 -4.00 -2.20
C PHE A 65 8.81 -5.15 -3.12
N LEU A 66 8.83 -4.93 -4.43
CA LEU A 66 9.19 -5.95 -5.41
C LEU A 66 10.63 -6.42 -5.22
N ASN A 67 11.60 -5.53 -5.04
CA ASN A 67 13.00 -5.87 -4.81
C ASN A 67 13.20 -6.68 -3.52
N LYS A 68 12.37 -6.43 -2.49
CA LYS A 68 12.43 -7.19 -1.23
C LYS A 68 11.92 -8.62 -1.38
N TYR A 69 11.01 -8.86 -2.31
CA TYR A 69 10.31 -10.14 -2.48
C TYR A 69 10.51 -10.77 -3.87
N SER A 70 11.46 -10.28 -4.66
CA SER A 70 11.76 -10.73 -6.03
C SER A 70 12.43 -12.10 -6.07
N ASP A 71 13.02 -12.54 -4.96
CA ASP A 71 13.72 -13.82 -4.83
C ASP A 71 12.85 -14.94 -4.20
N LEU A 72 11.52 -14.76 -4.19
CA LEU A 72 10.56 -15.81 -3.82
C LEU A 72 10.22 -16.76 -4.98
#